data_AF-A0A0D3IFK2-F1
#
_entry.id   AF-A0A0D3IFK2-F1
#
_cell.length_a   1.000
_cell.length_b   1.000
_cell.length_c   1.000
_cell.angle_alpha   90.00
_cell.angle_beta   90.00
_cell.angle_gamma   90.00
#
_symmetry.space_group_name_H-M   'P 1'
#
loop_
_entity.id
_entity.type
_entity.pdbx_description
1 polymer ?
#
loop_
_entity_poly.entity_id
_entity_poly.type
_entity_poly.pdbx_seq_one_letter_code
_entity_poly.pdbx_strand_id
1 'polypeptide(L)'
;PDWLLPLVEQVRASLGVPFNAILLRLYMDGADEIAWHTDGRTFLGERPTIGSLSLGATASFQLRRMRNRDLLLADGDLLVMHSPTQRHWHHRVP
;
A
#
# COMPACT_ATOMS: atom_id res chain seq x y z
N PRO A 1 -7.67 12.42 -9.90
CA PRO A 1 -7.39 13.57 -10.79
C PRO A 1 -6.83 13.04 -12.11
N ASP A 2 -7.06 13.73 -13.22
CA ASP A 2 -6.78 13.19 -14.56
C ASP A 2 -5.29 12.90 -14.79
N TRP A 3 -4.42 13.71 -14.19
CA TRP A 3 -2.97 13.51 -14.26
C TRP A 3 -2.49 12.18 -13.65
N LEU A 4 -3.28 11.58 -12.74
CA LEU A 4 -2.93 10.31 -12.10
C LEU A 4 -3.43 9.09 -12.91
N LEU A 5 -4.38 9.29 -13.82
CA LEU A 5 -5.00 8.20 -14.58
C LEU A 5 -3.99 7.31 -15.33
N PRO A 6 -2.95 7.84 -16.01
CA PRO A 6 -1.98 7.00 -16.70
C PRO A 6 -1.30 5.98 -15.76
N LEU A 7 -0.95 6.42 -14.55
CA LEU A 7 -0.30 5.58 -13.56
C LEU A 7 -1.27 4.51 -13.01
N VAL A 8 -2.52 4.90 -12.77
CA VAL A 8 -3.56 3.97 -12.31
C VAL A 8 -3.82 2.87 -13.33
N GLU A 9 -3.90 3.24 -14.62
CA GLU A 9 -4.09 2.27 -15.69
C GLU A 9 -2.88 1.34 -15.86
N GLN A 10 -1.65 1.85 -15.69
CA GLN A 10 -0.46 1.00 -15.70
C GLN A 10 -0.46 -0.02 -14.56
N VAL A 11 -0.84 0.39 -13.34
CA VAL A 11 -0.97 -0.52 -12.20
C VAL A 11 -2.11 -1.54 -12.42
N ARG A 12 -3.27 -1.09 -12.93
CA ARG A 12 -4.40 -1.97 -13.27
C ARG A 12 -4.01 -3.03 -14.30
N ALA A 13 -3.35 -2.62 -15.39
CA ALA A 13 -2.89 -3.52 -16.43
C ALA A 13 -1.85 -4.53 -15.90
N SER A 14 -0.95 -4.10 -15.02
CA SER A 14 0.09 -4.96 -14.45
C SER A 14 -0.47 -6.00 -13.48
N LEU A 15 -1.51 -5.66 -12.72
CA LEU A 15 -2.07 -6.54 -11.69
C LEU A 15 -3.30 -7.33 -12.15
N GLY A 16 -3.95 -6.93 -13.24
CA GLY A 16 -5.15 -7.58 -13.75
C GLY A 16 -6.35 -7.52 -12.79
N VAL A 17 -6.33 -6.59 -11.82
CA VAL A 17 -7.39 -6.43 -10.82
C VAL A 17 -8.04 -5.05 -10.94
N PRO A 18 -9.38 -4.96 -10.77
CA PRO A 18 -10.05 -3.68 -10.72
C PRO A 18 -9.79 -2.99 -9.38
N PHE A 19 -9.52 -1.67 -9.42
CA PHE A 19 -9.43 -0.82 -8.24
C PHE A 19 -10.60 0.16 -8.20
N ASN A 20 -11.23 0.32 -7.03
CA ASN A 20 -12.39 1.20 -6.82
C ASN A 20 -12.06 2.49 -6.05
N ALA A 21 -10.88 2.57 -5.44
CA ALA A 21 -10.45 3.71 -4.65
C ALA A 21 -8.93 3.87 -4.72
N ILE A 22 -8.47 5.10 -4.49
CA ILE A 22 -7.06 5.46 -4.40
C ILE A 22 -6.89 6.34 -3.17
N LEU A 23 -5.83 6.07 -2.40
CA LEU A 23 -5.35 6.92 -1.33
C LEU A 23 -3.93 7.35 -1.68
N LEU A 24 -3.66 8.65 -1.61
CA LEU A 24 -2.31 9.18 -1.74
C LEU A 24 -1.80 9.56 -0.35
N ARG A 25 -0.55 9.18 -0.06
CA ARG A 25 0.13 9.59 1.16
C ARG A 25 1.47 10.20 0.78
N LEU A 26 1.70 11.42 1.25
CA LEU A 26 2.94 12.14 1.08
C LEU A 26 3.68 12.14 2.41
N TYR A 27 4.94 11.74 2.37
CA TYR A 27 5.88 11.81 3.48
C TYR A 27 6.93 12.83 3.06
N MET A 28 6.97 13.97 3.75
CA MET A 28 7.87 15.08 3.44
C MET A 28 9.31 14.73 3.81
N ASP A 29 9.49 14.03 4.93
CA ASP A 29 10.76 13.54 5.44
C ASP A 29 10.57 12.29 6.32
N GLY A 30 11.64 11.85 6.99
CA GLY A 30 11.62 10.68 7.87
C GLY A 30 10.97 10.91 9.24
N ALA A 31 10.32 12.06 9.47
CA ALA A 31 9.51 12.30 10.67
C ALA A 31 8.01 12.06 10.43
N ASP A 32 7.57 11.97 9.17
CA ASP A 32 6.21 11.59 8.84
C ASP A 32 6.04 10.08 8.94
N GLU A 33 5.05 9.63 9.72
CA GLU A 33 4.75 8.21 9.86
C GLU A 33 3.27 7.88 9.61
N ILE A 34 2.99 6.60 9.42
CA ILE A 34 1.65 6.06 9.64
C ILE A 34 1.74 5.01 10.73
N ALA A 35 1.00 5.20 11.83
CA ALA A 35 1.00 4.23 12.92
C ALA A 35 0.49 2.85 12.45
N TRP A 36 0.76 1.82 13.25
CA TRP A 36 0.30 0.45 13.00
C TRP A 36 -1.22 0.39 12.74
N HIS A 37 -1.62 -0.12 11.58
CA HIS A 37 -3.03 -0.22 11.18
C HIS A 37 -3.27 -1.41 10.24
N THR A 38 -4.53 -1.64 9.90
CA THR A 38 -4.97 -2.45 8.76
C THR A 38 -5.82 -1.58 7.84
N ASP A 39 -5.87 -1.91 6.55
CA ASP A 39 -6.79 -1.28 5.59
C ASP A 39 -8.18 -1.93 5.71
N GLY A 40 -8.78 -1.83 6.90
CA GLY A 40 -10.03 -2.49 7.28
C GLY A 40 -11.26 -1.61 7.09
N ARG A 41 -11.44 -1.00 5.92
CA ARG A 41 -12.59 -0.11 5.64
C ARG A 41 -13.69 -0.84 4.88
N THR A 42 -14.95 -0.64 5.29
CA THR A 42 -16.13 -1.35 4.75
C THR A 42 -16.30 -1.23 3.23
N PHE A 43 -15.88 -0.13 2.62
CA PHE A 43 -16.00 0.09 1.16
C PHE A 43 -14.99 -0.72 0.32
N LEU A 44 -14.01 -1.39 0.94
CA LEU A 44 -13.00 -2.20 0.23
C LEU A 44 -13.50 -3.63 -0.08
N GLY A 45 -14.66 -4.01 0.44
CA GLY A 45 -15.23 -5.36 0.30
C GLY A 45 -14.58 -6.38 1.23
N GLU A 46 -15.04 -7.63 1.18
CA GLU A 46 -14.62 -8.69 2.12
C GLU A 46 -13.21 -9.22 1.87
N ARG A 47 -12.75 -9.17 0.61
CA ARG A 47 -11.45 -9.71 0.18
C ARG A 47 -10.67 -8.69 -0.62
N PRO A 48 -10.27 -7.56 -0.01
CA PRO A 48 -9.62 -6.49 -0.74
C PRO A 48 -8.25 -6.93 -1.23
N THR A 49 -7.88 -6.43 -2.41
CA THR A 49 -6.50 -6.40 -2.90
C THR A 49 -6.04 -4.95 -2.87
N ILE A 50 -4.95 -4.68 -2.16
CA ILE A 50 -4.35 -3.35 -2.09
C ILE A 50 -3.06 -3.37 -2.91
N GLY A 51 -2.95 -2.47 -3.88
CA GLY A 51 -1.70 -2.16 -4.57
C GLY A 51 -1.11 -0.89 -3.98
N SER A 52 0.07 -0.99 -3.37
CA SER A 52 0.81 0.13 -2.78
C SER A 52 2.04 0.41 -3.63
N LEU A 53 2.00 1.50 -4.39
CA LEU A 53 3.12 1.97 -5.20
C LEU A 53 3.93 3.01 -4.42
N SER A 54 5.24 2.80 -4.31
CA SER A 54 6.16 3.73 -3.65
C SER A 54 6.87 4.60 -4.69
N LEU A 55 7.00 5.89 -4.42
CA LEU A 55 7.64 6.86 -5.32
C LEU A 55 8.58 7.77 -4.50
N GLY A 56 9.78 8.02 -5.01
CA GLY A 56 10.79 8.85 -4.37
C GLY A 56 11.72 8.07 -3.43
N ALA A 57 11.92 8.57 -2.22
CA ALA A 57 12.89 8.01 -1.28
C ALA A 57 12.52 6.58 -0.84
N THR A 58 13.54 5.72 -0.63
CA THR A 58 13.33 4.39 -0.07
C THR A 58 12.82 4.48 1.35
N ALA A 59 11.74 3.76 1.67
CA ALA A 59 11.14 3.73 2.99
C ALA A 59 10.98 2.29 3.51
N SER A 60 10.96 2.14 4.84
CA SER A 60 10.66 0.85 5.47
C SER A 60 9.15 0.66 5.58
N PHE A 61 8.63 -0.38 4.96
CA PHE A 61 7.27 -0.86 5.18
C PHE A 61 7.31 -2.05 6.13
N GLN A 62 6.82 -1.85 7.34
CA GLN A 62 6.88 -2.87 8.39
C GLN A 62 5.55 -3.59 8.52
N LEU A 63 5.61 -4.90 8.67
CA LEU A 63 4.48 -5.83 8.83
C LEU A 63 4.63 -6.60 10.14
N ARG A 64 3.59 -6.59 10.96
CA ARG A 64 3.58 -7.24 12.28
C ARG A 64 2.50 -8.32 12.39
N ARG A 65 2.92 -9.50 12.83
CA ARG A 65 2.08 -10.63 13.28
C ARG A 65 2.84 -11.43 14.36
N MET A 66 2.84 -12.76 14.31
CA MET A 66 3.65 -13.62 15.18
C MET A 66 5.15 -13.50 14.89
N ARG A 67 5.51 -13.18 13.65
CA ARG A 67 6.87 -12.85 13.23
C ARG A 67 6.80 -11.60 12.36
N ASN A 68 7.64 -10.62 12.68
CA ASN A 68 7.68 -9.36 11.94
C ASN A 68 8.38 -9.55 10.60
N ARG A 69 8.03 -8.70 9.64
CA ARG A 69 8.68 -8.60 8.34
C ARG A 69 8.83 -7.12 8.00
N ASP A 70 10.02 -6.73 7.59
CA ASP A 70 10.30 -5.37 7.15
C ASP A 70 10.71 -5.45 5.67
N LEU A 71 10.08 -4.61 4.86
CA LEU A 71 10.35 -4.48 3.43
C LEU A 71 10.94 -3.09 3.20
N LEU A 72 12.03 -3.00 2.44
CA LEU A 72 12.48 -1.72 1.90
C LEU A 72 11.80 -1.54 0.56
N LEU A 73 11.03 -0.48 0.41
CA LEU A 73 10.35 -0.12 -0.83
C LEU A 73 11.06 1.08 -1.43
N ALA A 74 11.66 0.91 -2.60
CA ALA A 74 12.33 1.95 -3.36
C ALA A 74 11.38 2.63 -4.36
N ASP A 75 11.90 3.64 -5.07
CA ASP A 75 11.17 4.30 -6.14
C ASP A 75 10.67 3.29 -7.19
N GLY A 76 9.37 3.33 -7.48
CA GLY A 76 8.72 2.46 -8.45
C GLY A 76 8.31 1.08 -7.91
N ASP A 77 8.65 0.72 -6.66
CA ASP A 77 8.26 -0.56 -6.10
C ASP A 77 6.74 -0.64 -5.87
N LEU A 78 6.13 -1.71 -6.39
CA LEU A 78 4.72 -2.02 -6.22
C LEU A 78 4.54 -3.21 -5.26
N LEU A 79 4.12 -2.92 -4.03
CA LEU A 79 3.75 -3.93 -3.05
C LEU A 79 2.27 -4.30 -3.20
N VAL A 80 1.98 -5.59 -3.40
CA VAL A 80 0.60 -6.10 -3.50
C VAL A 80 0.23 -6.87 -2.24
N MET A 81 -0.83 -6.43 -1.58
CA MET A 81 -1.39 -7.08 -0.39
C MET A 81 -2.75 -7.70 -0.74
N HIS A 82 -2.74 -8.99 -1.06
CA HIS A 82 -3.96 -9.76 -1.26
C HIS A 82 -4.63 -10.13 0.07
N SER A 83 -5.93 -10.38 0.03
CA SER A 83 -6.64 -11.05 1.12
C SER A 83 -5.93 -12.38 1.45
N PRO A 84 -5.75 -12.75 2.74
CA PRO A 84 -6.30 -12.12 3.93
C PRO A 84 -5.32 -11.18 4.68
N THR A 85 -4.39 -10.52 4.00
CA THR A 85 -3.34 -9.67 4.64
C THR A 85 -3.94 -8.69 5.65
N GLN A 86 -4.95 -7.92 5.23
CA GLN A 86 -5.61 -6.89 6.04
C GLN A 86 -6.37 -7.45 7.27
N ARG A 87 -6.59 -8.77 7.34
CA ARG A 87 -7.21 -9.45 8.49
C ARG A 87 -6.17 -9.91 9.52
N HIS A 88 -4.93 -10.13 9.11
CA HIS A 88 -3.94 -10.84 9.93
C HIS A 88 -2.67 -10.07 10.21
N TRP A 89 -2.37 -9.03 9.44
CA TRP A 89 -1.15 -8.27 9.54
C TRP A 89 -1.48 -6.81 9.77
N HIS A 90 -0.83 -6.20 10.75
CA HIS A 90 -0.81 -4.74 10.83
C HIS A 90 0.42 -4.25 10.09
N HIS A 91 0.33 -3.09 9.46
CA HIS A 91 1.45 -2.45 8.80
C HIS A 91 1.65 -1.00 9.22
N ARG A 92 2.87 -0.51 9.04
CA ARG A 92 3.25 0.89 9.21
C ARG A 92 4.37 1.30 8.25
N VAL A 93 4.52 2.60 8.10
CA VAL A 93 5.73 3.26 7.64
C VAL A 93 6.19 4.13 8.80
N PRO A 94 7.29 3.78 9.49
CA PRO A 94 7.80 4.51 10.64
C PRO A 94 8.56 5.78 10.22
#